data_AF-A0A1I2BNB4-F1
#
_entry.id   AF-A0A1I2BNB4-F1
#
_cell.length_a   1.000
_cell.length_b   1.000
_cell.length_c   1.000
_cell.angle_alpha   90.00
_cell.angle_beta   90.00
_cell.angle_gamma   90.00
#
_symmetry.space_group_name_H-M   'P 1'
#
loop_
_entity.id
_entity.type
_entity.pdbx_description
1 polymer ?
#
loop_
_entity_poly.entity_id
_entity_poly.type
_entity_poly.pdbx_seq_one_letter_code
_entity_poly.pdbx_strand_id
1 'polypeptide(L)'
;MVGTIAGVADQTNLMSLNAAVEAARAGEHGRGLDVVADKVRTLASNTGVSIKEIADVIHAILELSRGVERQVRELLGKAVEGRKQVTDAESIVAEIQGGASDVQNAIDEIGR
;
A
#
# COMPACT_ATOMS: atom_id res chain seq x y z
N MET A 1 9.35 0.04 14.99
CA MET A 1 8.74 1.31 15.45
C MET A 1 7.36 1.09 16.04
N VAL A 2 6.33 0.70 15.27
CA VAL A 2 4.97 0.38 15.79
C VAL A 2 5.02 -0.61 16.97
N GLY A 3 5.70 -1.75 16.81
CA GLY A 3 5.86 -2.72 17.90
C GLY A 3 6.68 -2.20 19.10
N THR A 4 7.60 -1.27 18.89
CA THR A 4 8.39 -0.65 19.96
C THR A 4 7.50 0.26 20.81
N ILE A 5 6.68 1.10 20.18
CA ILE A 5 5.77 2.01 20.88
C ILE A 5 4.65 1.22 21.57
N ALA A 6 4.16 0.13 20.95
CA ALA A 6 3.21 -0.78 21.59
C ALA A 6 3.80 -1.38 22.88
N GLY A 7 5.04 -1.86 22.83
CA GLY A 7 5.74 -2.35 24.01
C GLY A 7 5.92 -1.29 25.11
N VAL A 8 6.18 -0.03 24.75
CA VAL A 8 6.24 1.08 25.72
C VAL A 8 4.86 1.35 26.34
N ALA A 9 3.78 1.29 25.57
CA ALA A 9 2.43 1.45 26.08
C ALA A 9 2.06 0.33 27.07
N ASP A 10 2.39 -0.92 26.74
CA ASP A 10 2.15 -2.07 27.64
C ASP A 10 2.97 -1.99 28.93
N GLN A 11 4.24 -1.58 28.83
CA GLN A 11 5.09 -1.35 30.02
C GLN A 11 4.55 -0.20 30.88
N THR A 12 4.11 0.90 30.26
CA THR A 12 3.52 2.05 30.97
C THR A 12 2.22 1.64 31.67
N ASN A 13 1.41 0.80 31.02
CA ASN A 13 0.20 0.22 31.60
C ASN A 13 0.52 -0.64 32.83
N LEU A 14 1.53 -1.51 32.74
CA LEU A 14 2.02 -2.32 33.86
C LEU A 14 2.57 -1.46 35.02
N MET A 15 3.36 -0.42 34.72
CA MET A 15 3.86 0.50 35.74
C MET A 15 2.73 1.24 36.45
N SER A 16 1.71 1.66 35.72
CA SER A 16 0.53 2.33 36.29
C SER A 16 -0.27 1.42 37.22
N LEU A 17 -0.38 0.13 36.88
CA LEU A 17 -1.01 -0.86 37.74
C LEU A 17 -0.24 -1.03 39.05
N ASN A 18 1.08 -1.14 38.99
CA ASN A 18 1.92 -1.24 40.18
C ASN A 18 1.80 0.01 41.06
N ALA A 19 1.72 1.20 40.46
CA ALA A 19 1.50 2.45 41.18
C ALA A 19 0.13 2.49 41.88
N ALA A 20 -0.94 1.99 41.24
CA ALA A 20 -2.26 1.88 41.85
C ALA A 20 -2.28 0.91 43.05
N VAL A 21 -1.58 -0.23 42.95
CA VAL A 21 -1.44 -1.17 44.07
C VAL A 21 -0.74 -0.50 45.26
N GLU A 22 0.35 0.22 45.02
CA GLU A 22 1.09 0.89 46.09
C GLU A 22 0.29 2.07 46.68
N ALA A 23 -0.50 2.77 45.85
CA ALA A 23 -1.42 3.81 46.30
C ALA A 23 -2.50 3.25 47.24
N ALA A 24 -3.09 2.10 46.90
CA ALA A 24 -4.06 1.42 47.75
C ALA A 24 -3.42 0.97 49.09
N ARG A 25 -2.16 0.54 49.05
CA ARG A 25 -1.40 0.12 50.23
C ARG A 25 -1.08 1.28 51.18
N ALA A 26 -0.89 2.49 50.65
CA ALA A 26 -0.68 3.72 51.41
C ALA A 26 -1.96 4.33 52.02
N GLY A 27 -3.14 3.78 51.70
CA GLY A 27 -4.43 4.21 52.24
C GLY A 27 -4.73 5.68 51.93
N GLU A 28 -5.09 6.47 52.95
CA GLU A 28 -5.44 7.90 52.81
C GLU A 28 -4.29 8.73 52.20
N HIS A 29 -3.03 8.37 52.47
CA HIS A 29 -1.85 9.05 51.92
C HIS A 29 -1.62 8.75 50.42
N GLY A 30 -2.21 7.68 49.89
CA GLY A 30 -2.06 7.24 48.51
C GLY A 30 -3.06 7.84 47.52
N ARG A 31 -4.10 8.56 47.98
CA ARG A 31 -5.20 9.05 47.12
C ARG A 31 -4.74 9.85 45.90
N GLY A 32 -3.74 10.74 46.07
CA GLY A 32 -3.22 11.52 44.95
C GLY A 32 -2.46 10.67 43.92
N LEU A 33 -1.75 9.64 44.39
CA LEU A 33 -1.01 8.71 43.55
C LEU A 33 -1.95 7.79 42.76
N ASP A 34 -3.07 7.39 43.38
CA ASP A 34 -4.10 6.54 42.78
C ASP A 34 -4.76 7.23 41.57
N VAL A 35 -5.09 8.52 41.70
CA VAL A 35 -5.65 9.32 40.58
C VAL A 35 -4.66 9.45 39.43
N VAL A 36 -3.37 9.65 39.73
CA VAL A 36 -2.33 9.72 38.70
C VAL A 36 -2.16 8.37 38.01
N ALA A 37 -2.12 7.27 38.78
CA ALA A 37 -1.99 5.92 38.25
C ALA A 37 -3.13 5.58 37.27
N ASP A 38 -4.37 5.89 37.62
CA ASP A 38 -5.52 5.59 36.74
C ASP A 38 -5.50 6.45 35.46
N LYS A 39 -5.02 7.71 35.55
CA LYS A 39 -4.85 8.56 34.37
C LYS A 39 -3.76 8.06 33.43
N VAL A 40 -2.62 7.62 33.99
CA VAL A 40 -1.52 7.01 33.21
C VAL A 40 -1.99 5.72 32.55
N ARG A 41 -2.75 4.88 33.27
CA ARG A 41 -3.34 3.66 32.72
C ARG A 41 -4.22 3.94 31.52
N THR A 42 -5.10 4.93 31.65
CA THR A 42 -6.00 5.35 30.57
C THR A 42 -5.22 5.86 29.35
N LEU A 43 -4.18 6.69 29.57
CA LEU A 43 -3.31 7.18 28.49
C LEU A 43 -2.57 6.05 27.78
N ALA A 44 -2.01 5.09 28.53
CA ALA A 44 -1.32 3.93 27.99
C ALA A 44 -2.27 3.06 27.15
N SER A 45 -3.49 2.80 27.64
CA SER A 45 -4.53 2.08 26.90
C SER A 45 -4.89 2.79 25.59
N ASN A 46 -5.19 4.10 25.64
CA ASN A 46 -5.54 4.87 24.45
C ASN A 46 -4.39 4.91 23.44
N THR A 47 -3.16 5.01 23.93
CA THR A 47 -1.95 4.92 23.09
C THR A 47 -1.88 3.57 22.37
N GLY A 48 -2.15 2.46 23.07
CA GLY A 48 -2.22 1.13 22.47
C GLY A 48 -3.28 1.02 21.36
N VAL A 49 -4.47 1.59 21.57
CA VAL A 49 -5.54 1.64 20.56
C VAL A 49 -5.09 2.41 19.32
N SER A 50 -4.55 3.62 19.49
CA SER A 50 -4.08 4.43 18.36
C SER A 50 -2.93 3.75 17.59
N ILE A 51 -2.05 3.04 18.27
CA ILE A 51 -0.97 2.29 17.61
C ILE A 51 -1.53 1.15 16.76
N LYS A 52 -2.59 0.48 17.21
CA LYS A 52 -3.28 -0.55 16.43
C LYS A 52 -3.91 0.05 15.17
N GLU A 53 -4.60 1.17 15.30
CA GLU A 53 -5.19 1.88 14.15
C GLU A 53 -4.11 2.30 13.13
N ILE A 54 -2.98 2.83 13.61
CA ILE A 54 -1.84 3.16 12.76
C ILE A 54 -1.29 1.92 12.04
N ALA A 55 -1.19 0.78 12.74
CA ALA A 55 -0.73 -0.48 12.14
C ALA A 55 -1.66 -0.94 11.02
N ASP A 56 -2.98 -0.85 11.23
CA ASP A 56 -3.99 -1.20 10.25
C ASP A 56 -3.92 -0.29 9.01
N VAL A 57 -3.72 1.02 9.20
CA VAL A 57 -3.52 1.98 8.10
C VAL A 57 -2.24 1.65 7.31
N ILE A 58 -1.14 1.34 7.99
CA ILE A 58 0.11 0.94 7.33
C ILE A 58 -0.08 -0.34 6.51
N HIS A 59 -0.77 -1.34 7.06
CA HIS A 59 -1.11 -2.56 6.32
C HIS A 59 -1.94 -2.26 5.07
N ALA A 60 -2.95 -1.40 5.17
CA ALA A 60 -3.75 -1.00 4.01
C ALA A 60 -2.91 -0.32 2.93
N ILE A 61 -1.97 0.56 3.31
CA ILE A 61 -1.05 1.22 2.37
C ILE A 61 -0.15 0.19 1.67
N LEU A 62 0.39 -0.78 2.41
CA LEU A 62 1.23 -1.83 1.83
C LEU A 62 0.47 -2.69 0.81
N GLU A 63 -0.78 -3.05 1.12
CA GLU A 63 -1.64 -3.80 0.19
C GLU A 63 -1.98 -2.97 -1.06
N LEU A 64 -2.28 -1.68 -0.89
CA LEU A 64 -2.50 -0.77 -2.02
C LEU A 64 -1.26 -0.67 -2.90
N SER A 65 -0.08 -0.52 -2.30
CA SER A 65 1.20 -0.43 -3.02
C SER A 65 1.48 -1.70 -3.83
N ARG A 66 1.29 -2.89 -3.24
CA ARG A 66 1.36 -4.18 -3.96
C ARG A 66 0.34 -4.26 -5.10
N GLY A 67 -0.86 -3.74 -4.90
CA GLY A 67 -1.89 -3.62 -5.92
C GLY A 67 -1.42 -2.79 -7.12
N VAL A 68 -0.85 -1.61 -6.86
CA VAL A 68 -0.30 -0.72 -7.89
C VAL A 68 0.84 -1.40 -8.65
N GLU A 69 1.77 -2.07 -7.97
CA GLU A 69 2.86 -2.78 -8.65
C GLU A 69 2.34 -3.87 -9.60
N ARG A 70 1.28 -4.61 -9.19
CA ARG A 70 0.66 -5.61 -10.07
C ARG A 70 0.03 -4.97 -11.29
N GLN A 71 -0.71 -3.87 -11.12
CA GLN A 71 -1.32 -3.14 -12.23
C GLN A 71 -0.28 -2.59 -13.21
N VAL A 72 0.83 -2.03 -12.70
CA VAL A 72 1.92 -1.55 -13.54
C VAL A 72 2.54 -2.69 -14.35
N ARG A 73 2.77 -3.85 -13.74
CA ARG A 73 3.27 -5.05 -14.44
C ARG A 73 2.32 -5.51 -15.55
N GLU A 74 1.02 -5.55 -15.29
CA GLU A 74 0.01 -5.91 -16.28
C GLU A 74 -0.04 -4.89 -17.44
N LEU A 75 0.00 -3.59 -17.13
CA LEU A 75 0.01 -2.52 -18.11
C LEU A 75 1.24 -2.61 -19.02
N LEU A 76 2.43 -2.90 -18.46
CA LEU A 76 3.63 -3.12 -19.25
C LEU A 76 3.48 -4.31 -20.21
N GLY A 77 2.89 -5.41 -19.75
CA GLY A 77 2.58 -6.57 -20.61
C GLY A 77 1.66 -6.21 -21.77
N LYS A 78 0.57 -5.48 -21.49
CA LYS A 78 -0.36 -4.98 -22.52
C LYS A 78 0.32 -4.00 -23.50
N ALA A 79 1.21 -3.14 -23.02
CA ALA A 79 1.94 -2.22 -23.87
C ALA A 79 2.90 -2.95 -24.83
N VAL A 80 3.55 -4.03 -24.38
CA VAL A 80 4.40 -4.88 -25.23
C VAL A 80 3.56 -5.57 -26.31
N GLU A 81 2.41 -6.13 -25.94
CA GLU A 81 1.50 -6.78 -26.90
C GLU A 81 0.94 -5.76 -27.91
N GLY A 82 0.51 -4.59 -27.43
CA GLY A 82 0.05 -3.50 -28.29
C GLY A 82 1.13 -3.04 -29.27
N ARG A 83 2.40 -2.97 -28.84
CA ARG A 83 3.52 -2.66 -29.74
C ARG A 83 3.69 -3.74 -30.82
N LYS A 84 3.56 -5.02 -30.47
CA LYS A 84 3.63 -6.11 -31.44
C LYS A 84 2.51 -5.99 -32.49
N GLN A 85 1.28 -5.73 -32.05
CA GLN A 85 0.15 -5.53 -32.97
C GLN A 85 0.36 -4.36 -33.93
N VAL A 86 0.99 -3.27 -33.47
CA VAL A 86 1.36 -2.14 -34.34
C VAL A 86 2.38 -2.59 -35.39
N THR A 87 3.42 -3.32 -35.01
CA THR A 87 4.42 -3.84 -35.96
C THR A 87 3.80 -4.81 -36.98
N ASP A 88 2.90 -5.70 -36.54
CA ASP A 88 2.19 -6.61 -37.43
C ASP A 88 1.33 -5.83 -38.45
N ALA A 89 0.64 -4.77 -37.99
CA ALA A 89 -0.14 -3.89 -38.86
C ALA A 89 0.74 -3.12 -39.86
N GLU A 90 1.92 -2.65 -39.44
CA GLU A 90 2.90 -2.01 -40.32
C GLU A 90 3.33 -2.95 -41.46
N SER A 91 3.57 -4.23 -41.16
CA SER A 91 3.91 -5.23 -42.17
C SER A 91 2.77 -5.43 -43.17
N ILE A 92 1.52 -5.53 -42.70
CA ILE A 92 0.34 -5.68 -43.56
C ILE A 92 0.18 -4.46 -44.47
N VAL A 93 0.38 -3.26 -43.95
CA VAL A 93 0.30 -2.02 -44.76
C VAL A 93 1.38 -2.00 -45.84
N ALA A 94 2.60 -2.45 -45.52
CA ALA A 94 3.69 -2.54 -46.49
C ALA A 94 3.37 -3.53 -47.62
N GLU A 95 2.79 -4.70 -47.28
CA GLU A 95 2.34 -5.69 -48.28
C GLU A 95 1.25 -5.12 -49.20
N ILE A 96 0.27 -4.41 -48.63
CA ILE A 96 -0.79 -3.76 -49.43
C ILE A 96 -0.21 -2.71 -50.38
N GLN A 97 0.75 -1.90 -49.92
CA GLN A 97 1.41 -0.90 -50.77
C GLN A 97 2.19 -1.57 -51.91
N GLY A 98 2.90 -2.66 -51.64
CA GLY A 98 3.58 -3.46 -52.65
C GLY A 98 2.61 -4.01 -53.69
N GLY A 99 1.55 -4.69 -53.24
CA GLY A 99 0.52 -5.24 -54.13
C GLY A 99 -0.20 -4.17 -54.96
N ALA A 100 -0.47 -2.99 -54.38
CA ALA A 100 -1.05 -1.87 -55.13
C ALA A 100 -0.10 -1.35 -56.23
N SER A 101 1.21 -1.29 -55.95
CA SER A 101 2.21 -0.93 -56.97
C SER A 101 2.27 -1.95 -58.10
N ASP A 102 2.20 -3.25 -57.78
CA ASP A 102 2.21 -4.31 -58.78
C ASP A 102 0.97 -4.23 -59.70
N VAL A 103 -0.20 -3.98 -59.12
CA VAL A 103 -1.44 -3.76 -59.89
C VAL A 103 -1.33 -2.54 -60.79
N GLN A 104 -0.76 -1.43 -60.32
CA GLN A 104 -0.56 -0.24 -61.15
C GLN A 104 0.36 -0.53 -62.33
N ASN A 105 1.47 -1.24 -62.11
CA ASN A 105 2.41 -1.62 -63.16
C ASN A 105 1.74 -2.51 -64.23
N ALA A 106 0.91 -3.48 -63.80
CA ALA A 106 0.18 -4.35 -64.72
C ALA A 106 -0.84 -3.59 -65.58
N ILE A 107 -1.52 -2.59 -65.02
CA ILE A 107 -2.45 -1.72 -65.77
C ILE A 107 -1.69 -0.91 -66.83
N ASP A 108 -0.54 -0.34 -66.48
CA ASP A 108 0.28 0.45 -67.39
C ASP A 108 0.84 -0.39 -68.56
N GLU A 109 1.08 -1.69 -68.35
CA GLU A 109 1.53 -2.63 -69.38
C GLU A 109 0.41 -2.99 -70.37
N ILE A 110 -0.83 -3.18 -69.89
CA ILE A 110 -2.01 -3.44 -70.76
C ILE A 110 -2.38 -2.21 -71.60
N GLY A 111 -2.15 -1.01 -71.07
CA GLY A 111 -2.48 0.24 -71.75
C GLY A 111 -1.53 0.65 -72.89
N ARG A 112 -0.41 -0.08 -73.07
CA ARG A 112 0.57 0.13 -74.15
C ARG A 112 0.31 -0.81 -75.32
#